data_AF-A0A926GW20-F1
#
_entry.id   AF-A0A926GW20-F1
#
_cell.length_a   1.000
_cell.length_b   1.000
_cell.length_c   1.000
_cell.angle_alpha   90.00
_cell.angle_beta   90.00
_cell.angle_gamma   90.00
#
_symmetry.space_group_name_H-M   'P 1'
#
loop_
_entity.id
_entity.type
_entity.pdbx_description
1 polymer ?
#
loop_
_entity_poly.entity_id
_entity_poly.type
_entity_poly.pdbx_seq_one_letter_code
_entity_poly.pdbx_strand_id
1 'polypeptide(L)'
;MYECRAEKATRKQLKNNKWEVTLTYSVSKFYADKSGKEIPAPIDGEVFDVNIFAKPSRKRKKDDLLGKSLLDSKKVTISAANVGRSKVKSRKIVYVVSGKPYEAGIDPYNVMIDRTPDNNTILLEEEKRK
;
A
#
# COMPACT_ATOMS: atom_id res chain seq x y z
N MET A 1 -0.67 -3.49 -16.92
CA MET A 1 -1.52 -3.77 -15.74
C MET A 1 -0.63 -4.08 -14.56
N TYR A 2 -1.11 -3.82 -13.36
CA TYR A 2 -0.41 -4.08 -12.11
C TYR A 2 -1.22 -5.01 -11.20
N GLU A 3 -0.53 -5.54 -10.20
CA GLU A 3 -1.12 -6.16 -9.02
C GLU A 3 -0.33 -5.68 -7.80
N CYS A 4 -0.85 -4.64 -7.17
CA CYS A 4 -0.45 -4.04 -5.92
C CYS A 4 -1.23 -4.73 -4.82
N ARG A 5 -0.56 -5.22 -3.78
CA ARG A 5 -1.24 -5.94 -2.71
C ARG A 5 -0.68 -5.56 -1.35
N ALA A 6 -1.55 -5.10 -0.45
CA ALA A 6 -1.24 -5.02 0.97
C ALA A 6 -1.37 -6.41 1.60
N GLU A 7 -0.24 -6.99 2.01
CA GLU A 7 -0.21 -8.35 2.54
C GLU A 7 -0.46 -8.39 4.06
N LYS A 8 0.11 -7.42 4.79
CA LYS A 8 -0.04 -7.30 6.24
C LYS A 8 0.23 -5.88 6.70
N ALA A 9 -0.58 -5.37 7.62
CA ALA A 9 -0.29 -4.12 8.31
C ALA A 9 -0.45 -4.26 9.83
N THR A 10 0.52 -3.77 10.58
CA THR A 10 0.47 -3.74 12.05
C THR A 10 0.73 -2.35 12.57
N ARG A 11 0.14 -2.03 13.72
CA ARG A 11 0.42 -0.81 14.49
C ARG A 11 0.93 -1.11 15.88
N LYS A 12 1.77 -0.21 16.37
CA LYS A 12 2.25 -0.20 17.75
C LYS A 12 2.21 1.21 18.30
N GLN A 13 1.55 1.39 19.44
CA GLN A 13 1.49 2.67 20.11
C GLN A 13 2.88 3.05 20.65
N LEU A 14 3.30 4.28 20.37
CA LEU A 14 4.49 4.94 20.93
C LEU A 14 4.06 6.04 21.91
N LYS A 15 5.04 6.78 22.45
CA LYS A 15 4.80 7.94 23.31
C LYS A 15 4.23 9.12 22.50
N ASN A 16 3.61 10.08 23.18
CA ASN A 16 3.16 11.36 22.61
C ASN A 16 2.22 11.23 21.40
N ASN A 17 1.26 10.30 21.47
CA ASN A 17 0.28 10.04 20.41
C ASN A 17 0.89 9.67 19.04
N LYS A 18 2.12 9.14 19.05
CA LYS A 18 2.76 8.58 17.87
C LYS A 18 2.51 7.08 17.78
N TRP A 19 2.50 6.57 16.56
CA TRP A 19 2.31 5.16 16.29
C TRP A 19 3.33 4.70 15.27
N GLU A 20 3.96 3.57 15.53
CA GLU A 20 4.74 2.86 14.52
C GLU A 20 3.80 1.98 13.72
N VAL A 21 3.93 2.04 12.40
CA VAL A 21 3.16 1.25 11.45
C VAL A 21 4.13 0.45 10.60
N THR A 22 3.93 -0.86 10.56
CA THR A 22 4.61 -1.75 9.63
C THR A 22 3.63 -2.15 8.55
N LEU A 23 4.00 -1.95 7.28
CA LEU A 23 3.27 -2.46 6.12
C LEU A 23 4.16 -3.44 5.36
N THR A 24 3.60 -4.61 5.04
CA THR A 24 4.16 -5.58 4.10
C THR A 24 3.31 -5.60 2.84
N TYR A 25 3.94 -5.48 1.68
CA TYR A 25 3.24 -5.41 0.40
C TYR A 25 3.99 -6.17 -0.71
N SER A 26 3.26 -6.49 -1.78
CA SER A 26 3.85 -6.97 -3.03
C SER A 26 3.33 -6.18 -4.24
N VAL A 27 4.12 -6.20 -5.31
CA VAL A 27 3.78 -5.59 -6.60
C VAL A 27 4.18 -6.53 -7.72
N SER A 28 3.31 -6.71 -8.69
CA SER A 28 3.61 -7.41 -9.94
C SER A 28 3.16 -6.57 -11.14
N LYS A 29 3.81 -6.73 -12.30
CA LYS A 29 3.46 -6.03 -13.53
C LYS A 29 3.27 -7.02 -14.68
N PHE A 30 2.27 -6.72 -15.51
CA PHE A 30 1.87 -7.55 -16.64
C PHE A 30 1.50 -6.68 -17.85
N TYR A 31 1.64 -7.22 -19.05
CA TYR A 31 1.02 -6.68 -20.27
C TYR A 31 0.10 -7.73 -20.89
N ALA A 32 -0.91 -7.29 -21.62
CA ALA A 32 -1.75 -8.18 -22.41
C ALA A 32 -1.18 -8.28 -23.83
N ASP A 33 -1.09 -9.49 -24.38
CA ASP A 33 -0.81 -9.67 -25.80
C ASP A 33 -2.06 -9.43 -26.67
N LYS A 34 -1.93 -9.62 -27.99
CA LYS A 34 -3.04 -9.41 -28.95
C LYS A 34 -4.27 -10.28 -28.68
N SER A 35 -4.11 -11.39 -27.96
CA SER A 35 -5.20 -12.30 -27.57
C SER A 35 -5.77 -12.00 -26.18
N GLY A 36 -5.25 -10.98 -25.50
CA GLY A 36 -5.62 -10.66 -24.12
C GLY A 36 -4.89 -11.50 -23.07
N LYS A 37 -3.93 -12.34 -23.47
CA LYS A 37 -3.17 -13.16 -22.52
C LYS A 37 -2.18 -12.28 -21.76
N GLU A 38 -2.17 -12.43 -20.45
CA GLU A 38 -1.30 -11.67 -19.57
C GLU A 38 0.12 -12.27 -19.54
N ILE A 39 1.11 -11.40 -19.72
CA ILE A 39 2.52 -11.77 -19.73
C ILE A 39 3.25 -10.92 -18.69
N PRO A 40 4.03 -11.53 -17.78
CA PRO A 40 4.82 -10.80 -16.80
C PRO A 40 5.77 -9.80 -17.47
N ALA A 41 5.81 -8.57 -16.98
CA ALA A 41 6.65 -7.48 -17.48
C ALA A 41 7.55 -6.91 -16.39
N PRO A 42 8.77 -6.47 -16.70
CA PRO A 42 9.68 -5.88 -15.72
C PRO A 42 9.14 -4.55 -15.20
N ILE A 43 9.25 -4.38 -13.87
CA ILE A 43 9.12 -3.08 -13.20
C ILE A 43 10.42 -2.31 -13.44
N ASP A 44 10.30 -1.09 -13.94
CA ASP A 44 11.38 -0.24 -14.42
C ASP A 44 11.18 1.23 -13.99
N GLY A 45 11.38 1.46 -12.69
CA GLY A 45 11.37 2.81 -12.11
C GLY A 45 10.00 3.40 -11.78
N GLU A 46 8.91 2.62 -11.86
CA GLU A 46 7.59 3.10 -11.46
C GLU A 46 7.52 3.46 -9.96
N VAL A 47 6.75 4.50 -9.68
CA VAL A 47 6.53 5.04 -8.34
C VAL A 47 5.16 4.60 -7.85
N PHE A 48 5.11 3.94 -6.70
CA PHE A 48 3.86 3.49 -6.10
C PHE A 48 3.56 4.34 -4.87
N ASP A 49 2.33 4.84 -4.79
CA ASP A 49 1.94 5.58 -3.60
C ASP A 49 1.75 4.62 -2.44
N VAL A 50 2.22 5.02 -1.26
CA VAL A 50 1.91 4.31 -0.01
C VAL A 50 1.29 5.30 0.93
N ASN A 51 0.24 4.88 1.61
CA ASN A 51 -0.40 5.75 2.57
C ASN A 51 -0.87 4.99 3.81
N ILE A 52 -1.01 5.74 4.90
CA ILE A 52 -1.54 5.29 6.18
C ILE A 52 -2.66 6.24 6.53
N PHE A 53 -3.83 5.72 6.86
CA PHE A 53 -5.01 6.51 7.10
C PHE A 53 -5.53 6.32 8.52
N ALA A 54 -6.13 7.38 9.06
CA ALA A 54 -6.95 7.32 10.26
C ALA A 54 -8.26 6.57 9.98
N LYS A 55 -9.09 6.36 11.00
CA LYS A 55 -10.42 5.80 10.78
C LYS A 55 -11.28 6.78 9.96
N PRO A 56 -11.96 6.33 8.89
CA PRO A 56 -12.85 7.21 8.12
C PRO A 56 -14.00 7.74 8.98
N SER A 57 -14.50 8.93 8.62
CA SER A 57 -15.65 9.52 9.29
C SER A 57 -16.92 8.71 8.99
N ARG A 58 -17.91 8.71 9.90
CA ARG A 58 -19.14 7.90 9.76
C ARG A 58 -19.99 8.22 8.53
N LYS A 59 -19.75 9.37 7.86
CA LYS A 59 -20.45 9.76 6.63
C LYS A 59 -19.63 9.33 5.42
N ARG A 60 -19.60 8.02 5.15
CA ARG A 60 -19.03 7.49 3.90
C ARG A 60 -19.82 8.05 2.72
N LYS A 61 -19.26 9.01 2.01
CA LYS A 61 -19.69 9.30 0.64
C LYS A 61 -19.08 8.23 -0.26
N LYS A 62 -19.71 7.96 -1.40
CA LYS A 62 -19.27 6.93 -2.35
C LYS A 62 -17.82 7.12 -2.81
N ASP A 63 -17.34 8.36 -2.75
CA ASP A 63 -16.01 8.79 -3.20
C ASP A 63 -15.01 9.00 -2.04
N ASP A 64 -15.42 8.80 -0.78
CA ASP A 64 -14.59 9.00 0.42
C ASP A 64 -14.54 7.69 1.24
N LEU A 65 -13.90 6.69 0.63
CA LEU A 65 -13.72 5.35 1.22
C LEU A 65 -12.57 5.29 2.22
N LEU A 66 -11.55 6.14 2.04
CA LEU A 66 -10.33 6.16 2.84
C LEU A 66 -10.43 7.18 3.97
N GLY A 67 -9.77 6.91 5.10
CA GLY A 67 -9.69 7.90 6.17
C GLY A 67 -8.79 9.11 5.86
N LYS A 68 -8.68 10.05 6.81
CA LYS A 68 -7.69 11.12 6.71
C LYS A 68 -6.29 10.52 6.62
N SER A 69 -5.52 10.90 5.60
CA SER A 69 -4.11 10.52 5.50
C SER A 69 -3.30 11.02 6.69
N LEU A 70 -2.49 10.13 7.26
CA LEU A 70 -1.57 10.38 8.38
C LEU A 70 -0.10 10.48 7.91
N LEU A 71 0.14 10.34 6.61
CA LEU A 71 1.43 10.61 5.99
C LEU A 71 1.31 11.88 5.16
N ASP A 72 2.27 12.78 5.33
CA ASP A 72 2.45 13.88 4.38
C ASP A 72 3.01 13.29 3.08
N SER A 73 2.12 12.81 2.23
CA SER A 73 2.34 12.42 0.83
C SER A 73 3.65 11.66 0.56
N LYS A 74 3.88 10.52 1.23
CA LYS A 74 5.06 9.70 0.92
C LYS A 74 4.76 8.80 -0.27
N LYS A 75 5.17 9.23 -1.45
CA LYS A 75 5.33 8.34 -2.60
C LYS A 75 6.45 7.36 -2.27
N VAL A 76 6.18 6.06 -2.29
CA VAL A 76 7.24 5.06 -2.22
C VAL A 76 7.69 4.82 -3.66
N THR A 77 8.77 5.49 -4.04
CA THR A 77 9.54 5.02 -5.18
C THR A 77 10.03 3.63 -4.83
N ILE A 78 9.63 2.61 -5.61
CA ILE A 78 10.38 1.36 -5.61
C ILE A 78 11.68 1.68 -6.35
N SER A 79 12.60 2.37 -5.65
CA SER A 79 13.84 2.83 -6.23
C SER A 79 14.85 1.68 -6.24
N ALA A 80 15.36 1.40 -7.44
CA ALA A 80 16.58 0.67 -7.78
C ALA A 80 16.70 -0.81 -7.38
N ALA A 81 16.20 -1.27 -6.23
CA ALA A 81 16.50 -2.62 -5.72
C ALA A 81 15.69 -3.77 -6.37
N ASN A 82 14.78 -3.47 -7.31
CA ASN A 82 13.97 -4.47 -8.03
C ASN A 82 13.85 -4.23 -9.54
N VAL A 83 14.62 -3.28 -10.09
CA VAL A 83 14.57 -2.97 -11.52
C VAL A 83 14.84 -4.24 -12.34
N GLY A 84 13.97 -4.54 -13.29
CA GLY A 84 14.06 -5.72 -14.16
C GLY A 84 13.31 -6.96 -13.67
N ARG A 85 12.72 -6.97 -12.46
CA ARG A 85 11.84 -8.07 -12.01
C ARG A 85 10.39 -7.78 -12.36
N SER A 86 9.65 -8.82 -12.77
CA SER A 86 8.21 -8.73 -12.99
C SER A 86 7.38 -8.83 -11.72
N LYS A 87 8.00 -9.27 -10.61
CA LYS A 87 7.37 -9.38 -9.30
C LYS A 87 8.33 -8.99 -8.18
N VAL A 88 7.84 -8.11 -7.31
CA VAL A 88 8.44 -7.74 -6.03
C VAL A 88 7.63 -8.40 -4.93
N LYS A 89 8.21 -9.40 -4.27
CA LYS A 89 7.56 -10.13 -3.18
C LYS A 89 7.83 -9.47 -1.84
N SER A 90 6.79 -9.30 -1.03
CA SER A 90 6.82 -9.07 0.42
C SER A 90 7.86 -8.05 0.89
N ARG A 91 7.79 -6.82 0.36
CA ARG A 91 8.56 -5.67 0.84
C ARG A 91 7.96 -5.19 2.15
N LYS A 92 8.81 -4.96 3.14
CA LYS A 92 8.43 -4.37 4.43
C LYS A 92 8.88 -2.92 4.50
N ILE A 93 7.99 -2.05 4.93
CA ILE A 93 8.26 -0.64 5.24
C ILE A 93 7.73 -0.33 6.64
N VAL A 94 8.40 0.60 7.32
CA VAL A 94 8.05 1.02 8.67
C VAL A 94 7.99 2.54 8.70
N TYR A 95 6.90 3.09 9.24
CA TYR A 95 6.68 4.52 9.39
C TYR A 95 6.22 4.86 10.80
N VAL A 96 6.59 6.05 11.25
CA VAL A 96 6.01 6.66 12.45
C VAL A 96 5.05 7.75 12.03
N VAL A 97 3.80 7.66 12.50
CA VAL A 97 2.73 8.62 12.23
C VAL A 97 2.22 9.26 13.51
N SER A 98 1.69 10.48 13.39
CA SER A 98 1.00 11.18 14.46
C SER A 98 -0.50 10.88 14.38
N GLY A 99 -1.09 10.42 15.49
CA GLY A 99 -2.49 9.99 15.53
C GLY A 99 -2.68 8.50 15.28
N LYS A 100 -3.84 7.96 15.69
CA LYS A 100 -4.13 6.52 15.66
C LYS A 100 -4.39 6.04 14.22
N PRO A 101 -3.53 5.17 13.65
CA PRO A 101 -3.71 4.63 12.32
C PRO A 101 -4.76 3.51 12.33
N TYR A 102 -5.49 3.38 11.22
CA TYR A 102 -6.59 2.44 11.06
C TYR A 102 -6.37 1.48 9.89
N GLU A 103 -5.97 2.01 8.74
CA GLU A 103 -5.71 1.25 7.51
C GLU A 103 -4.43 1.76 6.81
N ALA A 104 -3.80 0.90 6.02
CA ALA A 104 -2.63 1.25 5.22
C ALA A 104 -2.66 0.49 3.90
N GLY A 105 -2.00 1.03 2.88
CA GLY A 105 -2.00 0.40 1.57
C GLY A 105 -0.91 0.87 0.63
N ILE A 106 -0.77 0.12 -0.45
CA ILE A 106 0.03 0.46 -1.62
C ILE A 106 -0.91 0.70 -2.80
N ASP A 107 -0.68 1.79 -3.52
CA ASP A 107 -1.61 2.38 -4.48
C ASP A 107 -3.06 2.48 -3.96
N PRO A 108 -3.28 3.09 -2.78
CA PRO A 108 -4.61 3.13 -2.16
C PRO A 108 -5.63 3.94 -2.97
N TYR A 109 -5.17 4.82 -3.85
CA TYR A 109 -6.01 5.63 -4.73
C TYR A 109 -6.26 4.97 -6.09
N ASN A 110 -5.80 3.72 -6.30
CA ASN A 110 -5.96 2.96 -7.54
C ASN A 110 -5.50 3.74 -8.78
N VAL A 111 -4.36 4.45 -8.65
CA VAL A 111 -3.77 5.20 -9.77
C VAL A 111 -3.12 4.23 -10.75
N MET A 112 -2.62 3.10 -10.25
CA MET A 112 -2.17 2.01 -11.10
C MET A 112 -3.39 1.29 -11.65
N ILE A 113 -3.34 0.93 -12.94
CA ILE A 113 -4.34 0.07 -13.56
C ILE A 113 -4.15 -1.35 -13.01
N ASP A 114 -4.71 -1.54 -11.81
CA ASP A 114 -4.66 -2.75 -11.02
C ASP A 114 -5.79 -3.70 -11.36
N ARG A 115 -5.53 -5.00 -11.26
CA ARG A 115 -6.51 -6.06 -11.52
C ARG A 115 -7.40 -6.35 -10.32
N THR A 116 -6.92 -6.11 -9.11
CA THR A 116 -7.60 -6.41 -7.85
C THR A 116 -7.45 -5.23 -6.86
N PRO A 117 -8.00 -4.05 -7.19
CA PRO A 117 -7.83 -2.83 -6.37
C PRO A 117 -8.32 -2.98 -4.92
N ASP A 118 -9.28 -3.87 -4.67
CA ASP A 118 -9.83 -4.13 -3.34
C ASP A 118 -8.80 -4.61 -2.32
N ASN A 119 -7.64 -5.14 -2.76
CA ASN A 119 -6.58 -5.61 -1.87
C ASN A 119 -5.37 -4.65 -1.77
N ASN A 120 -5.48 -3.45 -2.34
CA ASN A 120 -4.46 -2.40 -2.24
C ASN A 120 -4.32 -1.88 -0.80
N THR A 121 -5.38 -1.99 0.01
CA THR A 121 -5.45 -1.53 1.40
C THR A 121 -5.85 -2.64 2.37
N ILE A 122 -5.36 -2.59 3.61
CA ILE A 122 -5.75 -3.50 4.69
C ILE A 122 -5.85 -2.77 6.03
N LEU A 123 -6.71 -3.29 6.93
CA LEU A 123 -6.79 -2.82 8.31
C LEU A 123 -5.52 -3.16 9.09
N LEU A 124 -5.12 -2.25 9.99
CA LEU A 124 -3.98 -2.48 10.87
C LEU A 124 -4.39 -3.33 12.08
N GLU A 125 -3.62 -4.39 12.29
CA GLU A 125 -3.68 -5.21 13.51
C GLU A 125 -2.79 -4.62 14.61
N GLU A 126 -3.12 -4.86 15.88
CA GLU A 126 -2.18 -4.55 16.96
C GLU A 126 -0.96 -5.49 16.88
N GLU A 127 0.24 -4.92 16.98
CA GLU A 127 1.46 -5.74 17.06
C GLU A 127 1.46 -6.52 18.38
N LYS A 128 1.30 -7.84 18.27
CA LYS A 128 1.35 -8.74 19.43
C LYS A 128 2.75 -8.67 20.05
N ARG A 129 2.85 -8.10 21.26
CA ARG A 129 4.06 -8.18 22.07
C ARG A 129 4.22 -9.65 22.50
N LYS A 130 5.36 -10.26 22.13
CA LYS A 130 5.82 -11.50 22.74
C LYS A 130 6.39 -11.20 24.12
#